data_AF-A0A7M2WUH8-F1
#
_entry.id   AF-A0A7M2WUH8-F1
#
_cell.length_a   1.000
_cell.length_b   1.000
_cell.length_c   1.000
_cell.angle_alpha   90.00
_cell.angle_beta   90.00
_cell.angle_gamma   90.00
#
_symmetry.space_group_name_H-M   'P 1'
#
loop_
_entity.id
_entity.type
_entity.pdbx_description
1 polymer ?
#
loop_
_entity_poly.entity_id
_entity_poly.type
_entity_poly.pdbx_seq_one_letter_code
_entity_poly.pdbx_strand_id
1 'polypeptide(L)'
;MPSLTSMFAFVTAGQSPAMPRATARRVVVAVVGALLVTGASILAILTLVQKPDWTRGLIAAGVVSALASALSLIPLLWGVRRTLNAAVAGYFLAMGVRLAVSIGGAMLAVHAGGYPQTPTLLLMAVFYVTVLAAESLVVAAATWTMK
;
A
#
# COMPACT_ATOMS: atom_id res chain seq x y z
N MET A 1 -15.31 29.49 -7.26
CA MET A 1 -15.01 28.08 -6.92
C MET A 1 -14.88 27.31 -8.22
N PRO A 2 -13.73 26.66 -8.50
CA PRO A 2 -13.58 25.83 -9.69
C PRO A 2 -14.60 24.68 -9.65
N SER A 3 -15.22 24.37 -10.80
CA SER A 3 -16.16 23.24 -10.88
C SER A 3 -15.42 21.91 -10.73
N LEU A 4 -16.04 20.88 -10.15
CA LEU A 4 -15.46 19.54 -10.03
C LEU A 4 -14.95 19.02 -11.39
N THR A 5 -15.66 19.34 -12.47
CA THR A 5 -15.27 19.04 -13.85
C THR A 5 -13.91 19.63 -14.24
N SER A 6 -13.58 20.84 -13.77
CA SER A 6 -12.27 21.46 -14.03
C SER A 6 -11.13 20.83 -13.22
N MET A 7 -11.39 20.33 -12.01
CA MET A 7 -10.38 19.61 -11.20
C MET A 7 -10.01 18.25 -11.81
N PHE A 8 -10.98 17.54 -12.39
CA PHE A 8 -10.72 16.23 -13.02
C PHE A 8 -10.23 16.32 -14.47
N ALA A 9 -10.29 17.50 -15.08
CA ALA A 9 -9.78 17.71 -16.45
C ALA A 9 -8.29 17.33 -16.58
N PHE A 10 -7.50 17.51 -15.50
CA PHE A 10 -6.10 17.06 -15.40
C PHE A 10 -5.93 15.55 -15.62
N VAL A 11 -6.87 14.72 -15.15
CA VAL A 11 -6.81 13.25 -15.25
C VAL A 11 -7.08 12.80 -16.70
N THR A 12 -7.94 13.53 -17.40
CA THR A 12 -8.42 13.21 -18.77
C THR A 12 -7.66 13.93 -19.88
N ALA A 13 -6.79 14.89 -19.57
CA ALA A 13 -6.00 15.60 -20.56
C ALA A 13 -5.09 14.61 -21.33
N GLY A 14 -5.43 14.37 -22.60
CA GLY A 14 -4.86 13.30 -23.44
C GLY A 14 -3.41 13.48 -23.90
N GLN A 15 -2.62 14.32 -23.23
CA GLN A 15 -1.23 14.59 -23.62
C GLN A 15 -0.17 13.82 -22.80
N SER A 16 -0.57 13.02 -21.81
CA SER A 16 0.39 12.23 -21.05
C SER A 16 0.70 10.89 -21.71
N PRO A 17 1.98 10.50 -21.87
CA PRO A 17 2.36 9.22 -22.42
C PRO A 17 1.80 8.06 -21.58
N ALA A 18 1.37 6.99 -22.26
CA ALA A 18 0.91 5.78 -21.61
C ALA A 18 2.08 5.07 -20.90
N MET A 19 1.86 4.57 -19.69
CA MET A 19 2.90 3.84 -18.96
C MET A 19 3.21 2.49 -19.64
N PRO A 20 4.49 2.07 -19.70
CA PRO A 20 4.85 0.73 -20.13
C PRO A 20 4.17 -0.34 -19.27
N ARG A 21 3.57 -1.37 -19.88
CA ARG A 21 2.92 -2.49 -19.17
C ARG A 21 3.87 -3.21 -18.20
N ALA A 22 5.18 -3.17 -18.46
CA ALA A 22 6.21 -3.72 -17.59
C ALA A 22 6.27 -3.04 -16.20
N THR A 23 5.86 -1.76 -16.12
CA THR A 23 5.83 -1.00 -14.87
C THR A 23 4.81 -1.57 -13.89
N ALA A 24 3.62 -1.96 -14.35
CA ALA A 24 2.60 -2.56 -13.49
C ALA A 24 3.10 -3.84 -12.81
N ARG A 25 3.82 -4.70 -13.57
CA ARG A 25 4.43 -5.91 -13.01
C ARG A 25 5.51 -5.58 -11.98
N ARG A 26 6.35 -4.57 -12.23
CA ARG A 26 7.38 -4.12 -11.27
C ARG A 26 6.78 -3.63 -9.97
N VAL A 27 5.67 -2.86 -10.02
CA VAL A 27 4.99 -2.40 -8.80
C VAL A 27 4.48 -3.58 -7.99
N VAL A 28 3.77 -4.53 -8.62
CA VAL A 28 3.26 -5.71 -7.92
C VAL A 28 4.40 -6.51 -7.29
N VAL A 29 5.49 -6.76 -8.01
CA VAL A 29 6.66 -7.49 -7.49
C VAL A 29 7.33 -6.74 -6.33
N ALA A 30 7.47 -5.43 -6.41
CA ALA A 30 8.07 -4.63 -5.35
C ALA A 30 7.21 -4.59 -4.08
N VAL A 31 5.89 -4.46 -4.22
CA VAL A 31 4.94 -4.51 -3.09
C VAL A 31 4.99 -5.86 -2.40
N VAL A 32 4.89 -6.94 -3.17
CA VAL A 32 4.97 -8.30 -2.64
C VAL A 32 6.33 -8.54 -1.98
N GLY A 33 7.42 -8.13 -2.63
CA GLY A 33 8.77 -8.23 -2.09
C GLY A 33 8.93 -7.46 -0.77
N ALA A 34 8.44 -6.23 -0.69
CA ALA A 34 8.48 -5.42 0.52
C ALA A 34 7.69 -6.08 1.66
N LEU A 35 6.47 -6.55 1.40
CA LEU A 35 5.67 -7.28 2.39
C LEU A 35 6.40 -8.51 2.93
N LEU A 36 7.00 -9.31 2.04
CA LEU A 36 7.73 -10.53 2.43
C LEU A 36 8.99 -10.20 3.24
N VAL A 37 9.79 -9.22 2.81
CA VAL A 37 11.01 -8.81 3.50
C VAL A 37 10.68 -8.23 4.87
N THR A 38 9.69 -7.34 4.97
CA THR A 38 9.24 -6.77 6.25
C THR A 38 8.69 -7.86 7.17
N GLY A 39 7.85 -8.75 6.64
CA GLY A 39 7.29 -9.86 7.41
C GLY A 39 8.37 -10.80 7.95
N ALA A 40 9.34 -11.18 7.13
CA ALA A 40 10.47 -12.01 7.53
C ALA A 40 11.35 -11.31 8.57
N SER A 41 11.62 -10.01 8.39
CA SER A 41 12.42 -9.20 9.31
C SER A 41 11.75 -9.10 10.69
N ILE A 42 10.44 -8.82 10.71
CA ILE A 42 9.69 -8.75 11.96
C ILE A 42 9.61 -10.14 12.60
N LEU A 43 9.35 -11.20 11.82
CA LEU A 43 9.32 -12.55 12.34
C LEU A 43 10.65 -12.94 13.01
N ALA A 44 11.78 -12.62 12.38
CA ALA A 44 13.11 -12.86 12.95
C ALA A 44 13.28 -12.10 14.28
N ILE A 45 12.90 -10.82 14.34
CA ILE A 45 12.94 -10.03 15.59
C ILE A 45 12.05 -10.68 16.66
N LEU A 46 10.85 -11.14 16.31
CA LEU A 46 9.93 -11.75 17.26
C LEU A 46 10.39 -13.10 17.78
N THR A 47 11.08 -13.90 16.97
CA THR A 47 11.69 -15.15 17.45
C THR A 47 12.76 -14.90 18.51
N LEU A 48 13.41 -13.73 18.50
CA LEU A 48 14.36 -13.32 19.53
C LEU A 48 13.68 -12.78 20.80
N VAL A 49 12.52 -12.12 20.67
CA VAL A 49 11.79 -11.52 21.80
C VAL A 49 10.99 -12.56 22.61
N GLN A 50 10.60 -13.69 22.01
CA GLN A 50 9.85 -14.79 22.63
C GLN A 50 8.59 -14.39 23.41
N LYS A 51 7.88 -13.33 22.98
CA LYS A 51 6.58 -12.95 23.57
C LYS A 51 5.41 -13.40 22.69
N PRO A 52 4.50 -14.27 23.18
CA PRO A 52 3.41 -14.82 22.37
C PRO A 52 2.37 -13.78 21.93
N ASP A 53 2.22 -12.67 22.67
CA ASP A 53 1.33 -11.58 22.28
C ASP A 53 1.79 -10.89 20.99
N TRP A 54 3.10 -10.80 20.79
CA TRP A 54 3.66 -10.14 19.61
C TRP A 54 3.50 -10.98 18.35
N THR A 55 3.58 -12.31 18.44
CA THR A 55 3.33 -13.19 17.29
C THR A 55 1.87 -13.17 16.87
N ARG A 56 0.93 -13.10 17.82
CA ARG A 56 -0.49 -12.87 17.52
C ARG A 56 -0.71 -11.53 16.81
N GLY A 57 -0.10 -10.45 17.32
CA GLY A 57 -0.15 -9.14 16.69
C GLY A 57 0.45 -9.13 15.28
N LEU A 58 1.55 -9.85 15.05
CA LEU A 58 2.18 -10.00 13.73
C LEU A 58 1.24 -10.65 12.72
N ILE A 59 0.57 -11.73 13.10
CA ILE A 59 -0.36 -12.45 12.22
C ILE A 59 -1.51 -11.52 11.81
N ALA A 60 -2.14 -10.84 12.78
CA ALA A 60 -3.21 -9.90 12.50
C ALA A 60 -2.74 -8.75 11.59
N ALA A 61 -1.62 -8.12 11.93
CA ALA A 61 -1.07 -7.01 11.15
C ALA A 61 -0.65 -7.44 9.74
N GLY A 62 -0.06 -8.63 9.60
CA GLY A 62 0.35 -9.18 8.30
C GLY A 62 -0.85 -9.49 7.40
N VAL A 63 -1.87 -10.16 7.92
CA VAL A 63 -3.10 -10.48 7.16
C VAL A 63 -3.80 -9.20 6.71
N VAL A 64 -4.00 -8.24 7.63
CA VAL A 64 -4.65 -6.97 7.28
C VAL A 64 -3.80 -6.17 6.29
N SER A 65 -2.47 -6.17 6.42
CA SER A 65 -1.58 -5.50 5.47
C SER A 65 -1.62 -6.13 4.07
N ALA A 66 -1.73 -7.46 3.99
CA ALA A 66 -1.90 -8.16 2.72
C ALA A 66 -3.23 -7.80 2.06
N LEU A 67 -4.33 -7.78 2.82
CA LEU A 67 -5.65 -7.36 2.33
C LEU A 67 -5.65 -5.89 1.89
N ALA A 68 -5.08 -5.00 2.69
CA ALA A 68 -4.98 -3.58 2.38
C ALA A 68 -4.16 -3.36 1.09
N SER A 69 -3.10 -4.14 0.89
CA SER A 69 -2.28 -4.09 -0.31
C SER A 69 -3.00 -4.65 -1.54
N ALA A 70 -3.76 -5.74 -1.39
CA ALA A 70 -4.56 -6.29 -2.47
C ALA A 70 -5.66 -5.32 -2.94
N LEU A 71 -6.35 -4.67 -2.00
CA LEU A 71 -7.42 -3.73 -2.31
C LEU A 71 -6.90 -2.42 -2.91
N SER A 72 -5.75 -1.93 -2.44
CA SER A 72 -5.15 -0.70 -2.98
C SER A 72 -4.58 -0.88 -4.40
N LEU A 73 -4.30 -2.12 -4.84
CA LEU A 73 -3.89 -2.38 -6.22
C LEU A 73 -4.98 -2.02 -7.24
N ILE A 74 -6.26 -2.07 -6.87
CA ILE A 74 -7.38 -1.78 -7.78
C ILE A 74 -7.29 -0.34 -8.33
N PRO A 75 -7.32 0.72 -7.49
CA PRO A 75 -7.19 2.09 -7.98
C PRO A 75 -5.83 2.39 -8.60
N LEU A 76 -4.76 1.76 -8.12
CA LEU A 76 -3.42 1.91 -8.68
C LEU A 76 -3.35 1.38 -10.12
N LEU A 77 -3.79 0.14 -10.35
CA LEU A 77 -3.82 -0.48 -11.68
C LEU A 77 -4.76 0.25 -12.62
N TRP A 78 -5.89 0.76 -12.12
CA TRP A 78 -6.77 1.62 -12.89
C TRP A 78 -6.07 2.88 -13.38
N GLY A 79 -5.29 3.55 -12.51
CA GLY A 79 -4.54 4.75 -12.86
C GLY A 79 -3.42 4.47 -13.86
N VAL A 80 -2.60 3.45 -13.59
CA VAL A 80 -1.45 3.06 -14.43
C VAL A 80 -1.87 2.68 -15.85
N ARG A 81 -3.08 2.13 -16.05
CA ARG A 81 -3.59 1.73 -17.37
C ARG A 81 -4.04 2.89 -18.26
N ARG A 82 -4.14 4.12 -17.74
CA ARG A 82 -4.71 5.27 -18.47
C ARG A 82 -3.66 6.28 -18.90
N THR A 83 -3.26 7.17 -17.99
CA THR A 83 -2.37 8.32 -18.25
C THR A 83 -1.44 8.52 -17.06
N LEU A 84 -0.33 9.25 -17.24
CA LEU A 84 0.58 9.59 -16.13
C LEU A 84 -0.17 10.30 -14.98
N ASN A 85 -1.04 11.26 -15.32
CA ASN A 85 -1.85 12.00 -14.37
C ASN A 85 -2.87 11.09 -13.64
N ALA A 86 -3.51 10.17 -14.37
CA ALA A 86 -4.38 9.17 -13.78
C ALA A 86 -3.61 8.18 -12.89
N ALA A 87 -2.35 7.86 -13.21
CA ALA A 87 -1.51 7.00 -12.37
C ALA A 87 -1.17 7.68 -11.05
N VAL A 88 -0.85 8.97 -11.05
CA VAL A 88 -0.64 9.76 -9.82
C VAL A 88 -1.93 9.82 -9.00
N ALA A 89 -3.07 10.15 -9.62
CA ALA A 89 -4.36 10.17 -8.94
C ALA A 89 -4.73 8.79 -8.36
N GLY A 90 -4.52 7.73 -9.14
CA GLY A 90 -4.72 6.34 -8.72
C GLY A 90 -3.83 5.94 -7.56
N TYR A 91 -2.59 6.43 -7.51
CA TYR A 91 -1.68 6.22 -6.39
C TYR A 91 -2.17 6.89 -5.10
N PHE A 92 -2.61 8.15 -5.15
CA PHE A 92 -3.20 8.82 -3.98
C PHE A 92 -4.47 8.10 -3.49
N LEU A 93 -5.30 7.64 -4.42
CA LEU A 93 -6.52 6.91 -4.09
C LEU A 93 -6.19 5.53 -3.50
N ALA A 94 -5.17 4.85 -4.02
CA ALA A 94 -4.62 3.62 -3.46
C ALA A 94 -4.10 3.82 -2.02
N MET A 95 -3.37 4.90 -1.76
CA MET A 95 -2.94 5.25 -0.40
C MET A 95 -4.11 5.45 0.55
N GLY A 96 -5.15 6.19 0.13
CA GLY A 96 -6.35 6.41 0.93
C GLY A 96 -7.08 5.10 1.26
N VAL A 97 -7.27 4.24 0.26
CA VAL A 97 -7.88 2.91 0.45
C VAL A 97 -7.04 2.07 1.41
N ARG A 98 -5.72 2.03 1.22
CA ARG A 98 -4.83 1.26 2.09
C ARG A 98 -4.90 1.75 3.53
N LEU A 99 -4.84 3.07 3.76
CA LEU A 99 -4.93 3.65 5.08
C LEU A 99 -6.24 3.25 5.77
N ALA A 100 -7.37 3.38 5.07
CA ALA A 100 -8.68 3.02 5.60
C ALA A 100 -8.77 1.53 5.96
N VAL A 101 -8.27 0.64 5.09
CA VAL A 101 -8.28 -0.81 5.34
C VAL A 101 -7.30 -1.20 6.44
N SER A 102 -6.11 -0.60 6.48
CA SER A 102 -5.11 -0.87 7.52
C SER A 102 -5.61 -0.46 8.90
N ILE A 103 -6.16 0.75 9.05
CA ILE A 103 -6.73 1.23 10.32
C ILE A 103 -7.98 0.42 10.67
N GLY A 104 -8.94 0.32 9.74
CA GLY A 104 -10.20 -0.38 9.99
C GLY A 104 -10.00 -1.87 10.30
N GLY A 105 -9.15 -2.55 9.54
CA GLY A 105 -8.83 -3.96 9.75
C GLY A 105 -8.05 -4.21 11.04
N ALA A 106 -7.11 -3.32 11.41
CA ALA A 106 -6.41 -3.43 12.69
C ALA A 106 -7.37 -3.22 13.87
N MET A 107 -8.24 -2.22 13.80
CA MET A 107 -9.26 -1.98 14.84
C MET A 107 -10.23 -3.14 14.94
N LEU A 108 -10.65 -3.72 13.82
CA LEU A 108 -11.53 -4.90 13.81
C LEU A 108 -10.84 -6.13 14.41
N ALA A 109 -9.56 -6.36 14.09
CA ALA A 109 -8.79 -7.43 14.69
C ALA A 109 -8.67 -7.27 16.21
N VAL A 110 -8.44 -6.05 16.71
CA VAL A 110 -8.34 -5.77 18.15
C VAL A 110 -9.71 -5.95 18.83
N HIS A 111 -10.76 -5.30 18.34
CA HIS A 111 -12.06 -5.25 19.02
C HIS A 111 -12.88 -6.53 18.84
N ALA A 112 -12.89 -7.14 17.66
CA ALA A 112 -13.67 -8.34 17.39
C ALA A 112 -12.84 -9.62 17.57
N GLY A 113 -11.55 -9.58 17.25
CA GLY A 113 -10.67 -10.77 17.30
C GLY A 113 -9.91 -10.95 18.62
N GLY A 114 -9.99 -9.99 19.55
CA GLY A 114 -9.28 -10.06 20.83
C GLY A 114 -7.75 -10.11 20.67
N TYR A 115 -7.23 -9.46 19.63
CA TYR A 115 -5.79 -9.32 19.41
C TYR A 115 -5.21 -8.20 20.29
N PRO A 116 -3.95 -8.35 20.75
CA PRO A 116 -3.33 -7.35 21.61
C PRO A 116 -3.14 -6.02 20.88
N GLN A 117 -3.70 -4.95 21.44
CA GLN A 117 -3.82 -3.64 20.78
C GLN A 117 -2.46 -3.03 20.41
N THR A 118 -1.56 -2.88 21.39
CA THR A 118 -0.25 -2.24 21.21
C THR A 118 0.61 -2.89 20.13
N PRO A 119 0.88 -4.22 20.15
CA PRO A 119 1.69 -4.85 19.11
C PRO A 119 0.99 -4.84 17.75
N THR A 120 -0.34 -5.00 17.69
CA THR A 120 -1.06 -4.99 16.41
C THR A 120 -0.96 -3.64 15.71
N LEU A 121 -1.16 -2.54 16.44
CA LEU A 121 -1.09 -1.19 15.88
C LEU A 121 0.35 -0.78 15.51
N LEU A 122 1.33 -1.11 16.34
CA LEU A 122 2.74 -0.81 16.06
C LEU A 122 3.23 -1.57 14.82
N LEU A 123 2.96 -2.87 14.73
CA LEU A 123 3.38 -3.66 13.58
C LEU A 123 2.65 -3.24 12.31
N MET A 124 1.36 -2.90 12.40
CA MET A 124 0.61 -2.33 11.28
C MET A 124 1.26 -1.04 10.76
N ALA A 125 1.67 -0.14 11.65
CA ALA A 125 2.34 1.10 11.26
C ALA A 125 3.66 0.82 10.52
N VAL A 126 4.46 -0.15 11.00
CA VAL A 126 5.71 -0.56 10.34
C VAL A 126 5.45 -1.15 8.95
N PHE A 127 4.48 -2.06 8.82
CA PHE A 127 4.09 -2.60 7.52
C PHE A 127 3.61 -1.50 6.57
N TYR A 128 2.74 -0.62 7.04
CA TYR A 128 2.19 0.47 6.25
C TYR A 128 3.30 1.37 5.68
N VAL A 129 4.22 1.85 6.54
CA VAL A 129 5.32 2.72 6.12
C VAL A 129 6.25 2.00 5.14
N THR A 130 6.56 0.72 5.39
CA THR A 130 7.50 -0.01 4.53
C THR A 130 6.92 -0.25 3.13
N VAL A 131 5.67 -0.69 3.05
CA VAL A 131 5.00 -0.91 1.76
C VAL A 131 4.81 0.42 1.03
N LEU A 132 4.46 1.48 1.75
CA LEU A 132 4.31 2.81 1.18
C LEU A 132 5.63 3.34 0.61
N ALA A 133 6.74 3.15 1.32
CA ALA A 133 8.06 3.54 0.85
C ALA A 133 8.46 2.76 -0.41
N ALA A 134 8.23 1.45 -0.43
CA ALA A 134 8.52 0.60 -1.59
C ALA A 134 7.71 1.02 -2.83
N GLU A 135 6.40 1.28 -2.66
CA GLU A 135 5.57 1.77 -3.77
C GLU A 135 6.00 3.14 -4.25
N SER A 136 6.26 4.08 -3.32
CA SER A 136 6.72 5.43 -3.66
C SER A 136 7.99 5.37 -4.51
N LEU A 137 8.94 4.52 -4.13
CA LEU A 137 10.20 4.36 -4.84
C LEU A 137 10.00 3.79 -6.25
N VAL A 138 9.12 2.79 -6.41
CA VAL A 138 8.85 2.19 -7.72
C VAL A 138 8.09 3.13 -8.63
N VAL A 139 7.08 3.83 -8.10
CA VAL A 139 6.32 4.83 -8.84
C VAL A 139 7.23 5.98 -9.25
N ALA A 140 8.06 6.50 -8.35
CA ALA A 140 9.04 7.55 -8.66
C ALA A 140 10.06 7.09 -9.73
N ALA A 141 10.58 5.86 -9.61
CA ALA A 141 11.50 5.31 -10.60
C ALA A 141 10.84 5.18 -11.98
N ALA A 142 9.56 4.78 -12.03
CA ALA A 142 8.82 4.67 -13.27
C ALA A 142 8.51 6.04 -13.89
N THR A 143 8.20 7.06 -13.09
CA THR A 143 7.87 8.40 -13.60
C THR A 143 9.11 9.18 -14.02
N TRP A 144 10.23 9.07 -13.32
CA TRP A 144 11.47 9.77 -13.67
C TRP A 144 12.22 9.20 -14.87
N THR A 145 12.02 7.92 -15.21
CA THR A 145 12.65 7.30 -16.39
C THR A 145 11.91 7.56 -17.70
N MET A 146 10.75 8.23 -17.66
CA MET A 146 9.97 8.63 -18.85
C MET A 146 10.31 10.04 -19.38
N LYS A 147 11.53 10.53 -19.09
CA LYS A 147 12.07 11.75 -19.71
C LYS A 147 12.36 11.56 -21.19
#